data_AF-A0AAJ8E2S3-F1
#
_entry.id   AF-A0AAJ8E2S3-F1
#
_cell.length_a   1.000
_cell.length_b   1.000
_cell.length_c   1.000
_cell.angle_alpha   90.00
_cell.angle_beta   90.00
_cell.angle_gamma   90.00
#
_symmetry.space_group_name_H-M   'P 1'
#
loop_
_entity.id
_entity.type
_entity.pdbx_description
1 polymer ?
#
loop_
_entity_poly.entity_id
_entity_poly.type
_entity_poly.pdbx_seq_one_letter_code
_entity_poly.pdbx_strand_id
1 'polypeptide(L)'
;MVTLEDNPSANTWCHDSAAPQCFALIESWIKRCESDHPECKGMRENSLVNPKRLLQISSTLEESCVHLVQVEKSDSPRYTALSHCWGNTLGFKTTRQNLEAHTTEGIMISKLPRTYQHAIDISKRIGCQYVWIDSICIVQDSKEEWELACETMGHIYGNAHVVIGATHAPNDSAGIYTDRKNKVAYLENRGKRVPILVREKIRHDVWQNDEPSWQAWNDQSMPLFGRAWAFQERLLARRIIHYTQEEIVWECISDSWCECGRLGTDRYPRERFPQLNNFKTRYAQVIKYGSDMDRFGLWLSVIDQYQARGITHPKDRLPALEAIAEQVNRDDLMGLYVAGMWVDWLVGSLLWRADANSSKVAKKDESHKRPNPSSAPTWSWLSVEGPISTWGRNSQSDIKLVNIEYTLAGDNIYGPYNTAKLELEGQMIGVMIHAMASQLYIVRSCQSPEKAHFLPDTNPFEINPNKLIETEFYALKHSRSPSVLWNCLILTVSAGGKEFRSVGIAEVGLGWFSDVSRKRITIV
;
A
#
# COMPACT_ATOMS: atom_id res chain seq x y z
N MET A 1 -11.87 14.88 23.23
CA MET A 1 -12.73 15.99 22.71
C MET A 1 -14.03 15.91 23.48
N VAL A 2 -14.57 17.04 23.96
CA VAL A 2 -15.77 17.10 24.79
C VAL A 2 -16.90 17.65 23.92
N THR A 3 -17.96 16.87 23.71
CA THR A 3 -19.17 17.34 23.02
C THR A 3 -20.37 17.29 23.97
N LEU A 4 -21.15 18.37 23.97
CA LEU A 4 -22.41 18.47 24.71
C LEU A 4 -23.54 17.88 23.86
N GLU A 5 -24.39 17.03 24.44
CA GLU A 5 -25.49 16.33 23.74
C GLU A 5 -26.54 17.29 23.12
N ASP A 6 -26.58 18.57 23.50
CA ASP A 6 -27.68 19.50 23.17
C ASP A 6 -27.40 20.53 22.05
N ASN A 7 -26.32 20.41 21.26
CA ASN A 7 -26.06 21.35 20.15
C ASN A 7 -25.91 20.66 18.77
N PRO A 8 -27.02 20.45 18.03
CA PRO A 8 -27.04 19.73 16.76
C PRO A 8 -26.44 20.51 15.57
N SER A 9 -26.06 21.78 15.75
CA SER A 9 -25.62 22.65 14.64
C SER A 9 -24.12 22.64 14.35
N ALA A 10 -23.31 21.94 15.18
CA ALA A 10 -21.84 22.01 15.07
C ALA A 10 -21.11 20.64 15.09
N ASN A 11 -21.80 19.52 15.33
CA ASN A 11 -21.16 18.21 15.49
C ASN A 11 -21.83 17.12 14.65
N THR A 12 -21.12 16.65 13.61
CA THR A 12 -21.52 15.55 12.70
C THR A 12 -21.12 14.16 13.19
N TRP A 13 -20.55 14.04 14.40
CA TRP A 13 -20.13 12.75 14.96
C TRP A 13 -21.32 12.01 15.58
N CYS A 14 -21.47 10.73 15.23
CA CYS A 14 -22.51 9.85 15.75
C CYS A 14 -21.91 8.68 16.53
N HIS A 15 -22.61 8.27 17.61
CA HIS A 15 -22.22 7.10 18.40
C HIS A 15 -22.51 5.77 17.66
N ASP A 16 -23.56 5.71 16.84
CA ASP A 16 -23.87 4.55 16.02
C ASP A 16 -23.60 4.88 14.55
N SER A 17 -22.61 4.19 13.97
CA SER A 17 -22.25 4.37 12.55
C SER A 17 -23.32 3.89 11.56
N ALA A 18 -24.32 3.12 12.03
CA ALA A 18 -25.48 2.73 11.25
C ALA A 18 -26.62 3.78 11.29
N ALA A 19 -26.51 4.82 12.10
CA ALA A 19 -27.58 5.78 12.30
C ALA A 19 -27.88 6.61 11.03
N PRO A 20 -29.15 7.03 10.80
CA PRO A 20 -29.53 7.79 9.61
C PRO A 20 -28.69 9.06 9.37
N GLN A 21 -28.21 9.72 10.42
CA GLN A 21 -27.39 10.94 10.29
C GLN A 21 -26.03 10.64 9.63
N CYS A 22 -25.43 9.47 9.88
CA CYS A 22 -24.20 9.04 9.22
C CYS A 22 -24.40 8.88 7.71
N PHE A 23 -25.54 8.32 7.29
CA PHE A 23 -25.87 8.17 5.88
C PHE A 23 -26.15 9.51 5.19
N ALA A 24 -26.87 10.41 5.87
CA ALA A 24 -27.06 11.77 5.38
C ALA A 24 -25.72 12.51 5.19
N LEU A 25 -24.76 12.30 6.10
CA LEU A 25 -23.41 12.82 5.98
C LEU A 25 -22.65 12.20 4.79
N ILE A 26 -22.68 10.88 4.64
CA ILE A 26 -22.08 10.18 3.49
C ILE A 26 -22.66 10.69 2.17
N GLU A 27 -23.98 10.82 2.06
CA GLU A 27 -24.64 11.37 0.87
C GLU A 27 -24.20 12.81 0.59
N SER A 28 -24.01 13.63 1.63
CA SER A 28 -23.52 15.00 1.47
C SER A 28 -22.09 15.02 0.90
N TRP A 29 -21.21 14.12 1.34
CA TRP A 29 -19.86 13.98 0.80
C TRP A 29 -19.85 13.47 -0.64
N ILE A 30 -20.71 12.51 -0.97
CA ILE A 30 -20.89 12.03 -2.36
C ILE A 30 -21.33 13.20 -3.24
N LYS A 31 -22.38 13.93 -2.85
CA LYS A 31 -22.91 15.07 -3.60
C LYS A 31 -21.86 16.16 -3.79
N ARG A 32 -21.13 16.54 -2.73
CA ARG A 32 -20.04 17.53 -2.80
C ARG A 32 -18.93 17.09 -3.75
N CYS A 33 -18.51 15.83 -3.68
CA CYS A 33 -17.52 15.27 -4.59
C CYS A 33 -18.02 15.25 -6.05
N GLU A 34 -19.30 14.94 -6.26
CA GLU A 34 -19.95 14.96 -7.57
C GLU A 34 -20.26 16.37 -8.09
N SER A 35 -20.33 17.42 -7.26
CA SER A 35 -20.50 18.78 -7.73
C SER A 35 -19.17 19.48 -7.97
N ASP A 36 -18.26 19.39 -7.00
CA ASP A 36 -17.14 20.32 -6.82
C ASP A 36 -15.80 19.76 -7.30
N HIS A 37 -15.67 18.45 -7.55
CA HIS A 37 -14.40 17.81 -7.93
C HIS A 37 -14.44 17.27 -9.38
N PRO A 38 -14.05 18.06 -10.40
CA PRO A 38 -14.02 17.63 -11.80
C PRO A 38 -13.16 16.39 -12.06
N GLU A 39 -12.04 16.24 -11.33
CA GLU A 39 -11.16 15.06 -11.46
C GLU A 39 -11.87 13.77 -11.06
N CYS A 40 -12.82 13.85 -10.11
CA CYS A 40 -13.66 12.73 -9.71
C CYS A 40 -14.78 12.41 -10.71
N LYS A 41 -15.03 13.26 -11.71
CA LYS A 41 -16.01 12.99 -12.80
C LYS A 41 -15.36 12.27 -13.97
N GLY A 42 -14.24 12.80 -14.48
CA GLY A 42 -13.61 12.35 -15.74
C GLY A 42 -12.95 10.96 -15.72
N MET A 43 -12.68 10.38 -14.54
CA MET A 43 -12.00 9.08 -14.44
C MET A 43 -12.82 7.87 -14.96
N ARG A 44 -14.15 8.01 -15.18
CA ARG A 44 -14.97 6.91 -15.72
C ARG A 44 -14.79 6.67 -17.22
N GLU A 45 -14.30 7.65 -17.96
CA GLU A 45 -14.38 7.63 -19.43
C GLU A 45 -13.30 6.76 -20.10
N ASN A 46 -12.29 6.28 -19.35
CA ASN A 46 -11.10 5.67 -19.94
C ASN A 46 -10.94 4.14 -19.75
N SER A 47 -11.85 3.42 -19.06
CA SER A 47 -11.84 1.95 -19.16
C SER A 47 -13.23 1.31 -19.02
N LEU A 48 -13.70 0.68 -20.09
CA LEU A 48 -14.95 -0.09 -20.18
C LEU A 48 -14.84 -1.48 -19.50
N VAL A 49 -13.95 -1.63 -18.52
CA VAL A 49 -13.71 -2.92 -17.88
C VAL A 49 -14.64 -3.05 -16.67
N ASN A 50 -15.78 -3.71 -16.89
CA ASN A 50 -16.67 -4.11 -15.83
C ASN A 50 -16.16 -5.38 -15.14
N PRO A 51 -16.46 -5.57 -13.84
CA PRO A 51 -16.30 -6.87 -13.21
C PRO A 51 -17.14 -7.92 -13.94
N LYS A 52 -16.63 -9.15 -14.07
CA LYS A 52 -17.34 -10.26 -14.72
C LYS A 52 -18.72 -10.53 -14.10
N ARG A 53 -18.82 -10.36 -12.78
CA ARG A 53 -20.05 -10.57 -12.01
C ARG A 53 -20.21 -9.53 -10.91
N LEU A 54 -21.45 -9.28 -10.54
CA LEU A 54 -21.85 -8.44 -9.43
C LEU A 54 -22.92 -9.14 -8.59
N LEU A 55 -22.97 -8.81 -7.31
CA LEU A 55 -24.02 -9.26 -6.43
C LEU A 55 -25.18 -8.25 -6.50
N GLN A 56 -26.28 -8.65 -7.12
CA GLN A 56 -27.49 -7.85 -7.25
C GLN A 56 -28.29 -7.88 -5.95
N ILE A 57 -28.57 -6.69 -5.43
CA ILE A 57 -29.40 -6.45 -4.25
C ILE A 57 -30.84 -6.34 -4.71
N SER A 58 -31.72 -7.20 -4.19
CA SER A 58 -33.13 -7.16 -4.56
C SER A 58 -33.76 -5.82 -4.16
N SER A 59 -34.58 -5.28 -5.07
CA SER A 59 -35.28 -4.01 -4.91
C SER A 59 -36.52 -4.12 -4.02
N THR A 60 -37.03 -5.34 -3.75
CA THR A 60 -38.21 -5.54 -2.91
C THR A 60 -37.80 -5.60 -1.43
N LEU A 61 -38.68 -5.10 -0.55
CA LEU A 61 -38.48 -5.15 0.91
C LEU A 61 -38.63 -6.58 1.47
N GLU A 62 -39.22 -7.48 0.69
CA GLU A 62 -39.59 -8.84 1.11
C GLU A 62 -38.51 -9.88 0.79
N GLU A 63 -37.62 -9.62 -0.17
CA GLU A 63 -36.55 -10.55 -0.54
C GLU A 63 -35.31 -10.34 0.32
N SER A 64 -35.05 -11.31 1.20
CA SER A 64 -33.83 -11.41 2.01
C SER A 64 -32.67 -12.06 1.24
N CYS A 65 -32.69 -12.01 -0.09
CA CYS A 65 -31.73 -12.66 -0.98
C CYS A 65 -30.97 -11.65 -1.85
N VAL A 66 -29.78 -12.08 -2.26
CA VAL A 66 -28.97 -11.43 -3.28
C VAL A 66 -28.58 -12.45 -4.34
N HIS A 67 -28.52 -12.03 -5.60
CA HIS A 67 -28.20 -12.93 -6.72
C HIS A 67 -26.87 -12.55 -7.34
N LEU A 68 -26.04 -13.55 -7.64
CA LEU A 68 -24.81 -13.32 -8.39
C LEU A 68 -25.17 -13.24 -9.88
N VAL A 69 -24.99 -12.07 -10.48
CA VAL A 69 -25.35 -11.83 -11.88
C VAL A 69 -24.11 -11.56 -12.72
N GLN A 70 -24.14 -12.01 -13.97
CA GLN A 70 -23.12 -11.68 -14.96
C GLN A 70 -23.36 -10.26 -15.49
N VAL A 71 -22.28 -9.51 -15.67
CA VAL A 71 -22.34 -8.14 -16.21
C VAL A 71 -21.88 -8.17 -17.65
N GLU A 72 -22.70 -7.66 -18.57
CA GLU A 72 -22.32 -7.57 -19.97
C GLU A 72 -21.36 -6.39 -20.20
N LYS A 73 -20.54 -6.48 -21.26
CA LYS A 73 -19.58 -5.41 -21.59
C LYS A 73 -20.25 -4.08 -21.92
N SER A 74 -21.48 -4.11 -22.44
CA SER A 74 -22.27 -2.91 -22.75
C SER A 74 -22.87 -2.25 -21.51
N ASP A 75 -22.96 -2.97 -20.40
CA ASP A 75 -23.58 -2.44 -19.19
C ASP A 75 -22.64 -1.41 -18.54
N SER A 76 -23.20 -0.51 -17.73
CA SER A 76 -22.40 0.38 -16.90
C SER A 76 -23.06 0.50 -15.53
N PRO A 77 -23.19 -0.65 -14.82
CA PRO A 77 -23.95 -0.69 -13.58
C PRO A 77 -23.30 0.24 -12.54
N ARG A 78 -24.13 0.94 -11.78
CA ARG A 78 -23.66 1.65 -10.60
C ARG A 78 -23.55 0.64 -9.46
N TYR A 79 -22.33 0.32 -9.05
CA TYR A 79 -22.04 -0.63 -7.98
C TYR A 79 -21.13 -0.05 -6.90
N THR A 80 -21.15 -0.64 -5.72
CA THR A 80 -20.13 -0.48 -4.67
C THR A 80 -19.15 -1.65 -4.72
N ALA A 81 -17.92 -1.45 -4.25
CA ALA A 81 -16.98 -2.56 -4.02
C ALA A 81 -16.61 -2.62 -2.54
N LEU A 82 -16.48 -3.82 -1.98
CA LEU A 82 -16.06 -4.03 -0.60
C LEU A 82 -14.54 -4.24 -0.54
N SER A 83 -13.87 -3.46 0.31
CA SER A 83 -12.48 -3.65 0.71
C SER A 83 -12.47 -4.07 2.19
N HIS A 84 -12.12 -5.33 2.48
CA HIS A 84 -12.21 -5.91 3.83
C HIS A 84 -11.08 -6.89 4.11
N CYS A 85 -10.82 -7.23 5.37
CA CYS A 85 -9.95 -8.35 5.72
C CYS A 85 -10.74 -9.67 5.64
N TRP A 86 -10.20 -10.69 4.97
CA TRP A 86 -10.83 -12.01 4.95
C TRP A 86 -10.74 -12.70 6.32
N GLY A 87 -9.57 -12.63 6.97
CA GLY A 87 -9.30 -13.34 8.23
C GLY A 87 -8.97 -14.82 8.02
N ASN A 88 -9.03 -15.61 9.10
CA ASN A 88 -8.74 -17.06 9.10
C ASN A 88 -10.02 -17.93 9.04
N THR A 89 -11.19 -17.32 8.85
CA THR A 89 -12.46 -18.02 8.72
C THR A 89 -12.56 -18.71 7.35
N LEU A 90 -13.38 -19.77 7.24
CA LEU A 90 -13.71 -20.48 5.98
C LEU A 90 -14.56 -19.59 5.06
N GLY A 91 -14.09 -18.36 4.78
CA GLY A 91 -14.87 -17.25 4.25
C GLY A 91 -15.82 -17.65 3.14
N PHE A 92 -17.05 -17.16 3.22
CA PHE A 92 -18.11 -17.47 2.27
C PHE A 92 -17.63 -17.12 0.86
N LYS A 93 -17.56 -18.13 -0.02
CA LYS A 93 -16.96 -17.98 -1.35
C LYS A 93 -17.71 -18.72 -2.44
N THR A 94 -17.56 -18.22 -3.66
CA THR A 94 -18.05 -18.89 -4.87
C THR A 94 -16.99 -19.85 -5.40
N THR A 95 -17.43 -21.07 -5.71
CA THR A 95 -16.67 -22.11 -6.40
C THR A 95 -17.47 -22.57 -7.62
N ARG A 96 -16.85 -23.34 -8.52
CA ARG A 96 -17.56 -23.92 -9.67
C ARG A 96 -18.80 -24.73 -9.25
N GLN A 97 -18.76 -25.37 -8.08
CA GLN A 97 -19.84 -26.21 -7.57
C GLN A 97 -21.08 -25.41 -7.12
N ASN A 98 -20.91 -24.22 -6.53
CA ASN A 98 -22.03 -23.43 -6.00
C ASN A 98 -22.40 -22.22 -6.87
N LEU A 99 -21.67 -21.98 -7.97
CA LEU A 99 -21.88 -20.86 -8.88
C LEU A 99 -23.31 -20.83 -9.45
N GLU A 100 -23.83 -21.98 -9.90
CA GLU A 100 -25.18 -22.07 -10.46
C GLU A 100 -26.22 -21.68 -9.41
N ALA A 101 -26.15 -22.27 -8.21
CA ALA A 101 -27.06 -21.95 -7.10
C ALA A 101 -27.00 -20.46 -6.70
N HIS A 102 -25.80 -19.86 -6.63
CA HIS A 102 -25.65 -18.43 -6.34
C HIS A 102 -26.30 -17.52 -7.41
N THR A 103 -26.43 -18.02 -8.64
CA THR A 103 -27.00 -17.29 -9.78
C THR A 103 -28.52 -17.49 -9.87
N THR A 104 -29.02 -18.72 -9.69
CA THR A 104 -30.42 -19.09 -9.93
C THR A 104 -31.30 -19.03 -8.68
N GLU A 105 -30.82 -19.56 -7.55
CA GLU A 105 -31.56 -19.60 -6.27
C GLU A 105 -31.27 -18.36 -5.41
N GLY A 106 -30.12 -17.73 -5.63
CA GLY A 106 -29.64 -16.61 -4.83
C GLY A 106 -29.07 -17.03 -3.48
N ILE A 107 -28.58 -16.04 -2.74
CA ILE A 107 -27.93 -16.21 -1.44
C ILE A 107 -28.74 -15.46 -0.40
N MET A 108 -29.23 -16.16 0.61
CA MET A 108 -29.86 -15.53 1.77
C MET A 108 -28.86 -14.63 2.50
N ILE A 109 -29.19 -13.35 2.65
CA ILE A 109 -28.33 -12.35 3.30
C ILE A 109 -27.97 -12.80 4.73
N SER A 110 -28.89 -13.41 5.46
CA SER A 110 -28.65 -13.92 6.81
C SER A 110 -27.59 -15.03 6.90
N LYS A 111 -27.29 -15.72 5.79
CA LYS A 111 -26.23 -16.74 5.72
C LYS A 111 -24.85 -16.16 5.40
N LEU A 112 -24.78 -14.90 4.97
CA LEU A 112 -23.51 -14.24 4.66
C LEU A 112 -22.79 -13.82 5.94
N PRO A 113 -21.45 -13.75 5.93
CA PRO A 113 -20.68 -13.12 7.01
C PRO A 113 -21.16 -11.70 7.31
N ARG A 114 -21.05 -11.28 8.58
CA ARG A 114 -21.60 -10.00 9.06
C ARG A 114 -21.05 -8.79 8.30
N THR A 115 -19.78 -8.81 7.92
CA THR A 115 -19.17 -7.75 7.11
C THR A 115 -19.86 -7.63 5.75
N TYR A 116 -20.28 -8.74 5.15
CA TYR A 116 -20.95 -8.75 3.84
C TYR A 116 -22.39 -8.28 3.97
N GLN A 117 -23.09 -8.70 5.03
CA GLN A 117 -24.43 -8.20 5.35
C GLN A 117 -24.44 -6.67 5.50
N HIS A 118 -23.50 -6.13 6.28
CA HIS A 118 -23.38 -4.68 6.44
C HIS A 118 -22.97 -4.00 5.12
N ALA A 119 -22.11 -4.60 4.29
CA ALA A 119 -21.75 -4.04 2.98
C ALA A 119 -22.96 -3.93 2.05
N ILE A 120 -23.82 -4.96 2.03
CA ILE A 120 -25.08 -4.97 1.26
C ILE A 120 -26.03 -3.88 1.77
N ASP A 121 -26.21 -3.77 3.09
CA ASP A 121 -27.05 -2.73 3.70
C ASP A 121 -26.53 -1.32 3.38
N ILE A 122 -25.24 -1.05 3.58
CA ILE A 122 -24.62 0.24 3.23
C ILE A 122 -24.86 0.57 1.76
N SER A 123 -24.63 -0.40 0.87
CA SER A 123 -24.80 -0.24 -0.58
C SER A 123 -26.25 0.13 -0.93
N LYS A 124 -27.22 -0.58 -0.34
CA LYS A 124 -28.65 -0.29 -0.52
C LYS A 124 -29.00 1.11 -0.04
N ARG A 125 -28.51 1.52 1.13
CA ARG A 125 -28.81 2.83 1.75
C ARG A 125 -28.19 4.01 1.02
N ILE A 126 -27.07 3.83 0.31
CA ILE A 126 -26.49 4.87 -0.56
C ILE A 126 -27.01 4.81 -2.01
N GLY A 127 -28.02 3.98 -2.29
CA GLY A 127 -28.69 3.93 -3.59
C GLY A 127 -27.99 3.09 -4.66
N CYS A 128 -27.13 2.13 -4.28
CA CYS A 128 -26.53 1.17 -5.19
C CYS A 128 -27.27 -0.17 -5.15
N GLN A 129 -27.62 -0.69 -6.33
CA GLN A 129 -28.31 -1.98 -6.48
C GLN A 129 -27.34 -3.15 -6.62
N TYR A 130 -26.04 -2.88 -6.77
CA TYR A 130 -25.02 -3.89 -6.97
C TYR A 130 -23.88 -3.67 -5.99
N VAL A 131 -23.33 -4.77 -5.46
CA VAL A 131 -22.10 -4.78 -4.68
C VAL A 131 -21.14 -5.81 -5.26
N TRP A 132 -19.87 -5.45 -5.32
CA TRP A 132 -18.79 -6.35 -5.67
C TRP A 132 -18.05 -6.79 -4.40
N ILE A 133 -17.95 -8.10 -4.21
CA ILE A 133 -17.21 -8.74 -3.10
C ILE A 133 -16.36 -9.83 -3.73
N ASP A 134 -15.03 -9.71 -3.63
CA ASP A 134 -14.05 -10.58 -4.27
C ASP A 134 -14.34 -12.08 -4.09
N SER A 135 -14.59 -12.53 -2.87
CA SER A 135 -14.82 -13.93 -2.54
C SER A 135 -16.08 -14.51 -3.18
N ILE A 136 -17.06 -13.66 -3.52
CA ILE A 136 -18.35 -14.07 -4.11
C ILE A 136 -18.36 -13.85 -5.62
N CYS A 137 -17.79 -12.74 -6.11
CA CYS A 137 -17.86 -12.35 -7.51
C CYS A 137 -16.84 -13.05 -8.40
N ILE A 138 -15.79 -13.62 -7.80
CA ILE A 138 -14.75 -14.41 -8.45
C ILE A 138 -14.89 -15.88 -8.04
N VAL A 139 -14.79 -16.80 -9.01
CA VAL A 139 -14.76 -18.25 -8.75
C VAL A 139 -13.39 -18.64 -8.19
N GLN A 140 -13.33 -18.92 -6.88
CA GLN A 140 -12.08 -19.04 -6.12
C GLN A 140 -11.28 -20.32 -6.40
N ASP A 141 -11.88 -21.34 -7.01
CA ASP A 141 -11.22 -22.59 -7.42
C ASP A 141 -10.85 -22.61 -8.92
N SER A 142 -10.92 -21.47 -9.60
CA SER A 142 -10.46 -21.30 -10.98
C SER A 142 -9.23 -20.41 -11.05
N LYS A 143 -8.10 -20.97 -11.45
CA LYS A 143 -6.86 -20.23 -11.64
C LYS A 143 -7.02 -19.12 -12.69
N GLU A 144 -7.72 -19.43 -13.77
CA GLU A 144 -7.96 -18.53 -14.90
C GLU A 144 -8.84 -17.34 -14.49
N GLU A 145 -9.86 -17.54 -13.64
CA GLU A 145 -10.65 -16.42 -13.12
C GLU A 145 -9.87 -15.59 -12.10
N TRP A 146 -9.00 -16.23 -11.31
CA TRP A 146 -8.15 -15.50 -10.37
C TRP A 146 -7.14 -14.62 -11.10
N GLU A 147 -6.49 -15.13 -12.15
CA GLU A 147 -5.54 -14.37 -12.99
C GLU A 147 -6.25 -13.17 -13.65
N LEU A 148 -7.39 -13.40 -14.30
CA LEU A 148 -8.19 -12.32 -14.90
C LEU A 148 -8.66 -11.30 -13.86
N ALA A 149 -9.03 -11.76 -12.65
CA ALA A 149 -9.46 -10.86 -11.58
C ALA A 149 -8.30 -10.01 -11.03
N CYS A 150 -7.08 -10.56 -10.98
CA CYS A 150 -5.88 -9.80 -10.60
C CYS A 150 -5.61 -8.67 -11.59
N GLU A 151 -5.62 -8.99 -12.89
CA GLU A 151 -5.42 -8.03 -13.98
C GLU A 151 -6.49 -6.93 -13.97
N THR A 152 -7.75 -7.28 -13.70
CA THR A 152 -8.87 -6.33 -13.75
C THR A 152 -9.17 -5.64 -12.42
N MET A 153 -8.54 -6.05 -11.31
CA MET A 153 -8.91 -5.59 -9.97
C MET A 153 -8.80 -4.08 -9.82
N GLY A 154 -7.75 -3.47 -10.40
CA GLY A 154 -7.58 -2.02 -10.36
C GLY A 154 -8.75 -1.26 -11.00
N HIS A 155 -9.27 -1.77 -12.12
CA HIS A 155 -10.45 -1.20 -12.78
C HIS A 155 -11.72 -1.42 -11.96
N ILE A 156 -11.90 -2.59 -11.34
CA ILE A 156 -13.09 -2.87 -10.52
C ILE A 156 -13.21 -1.87 -9.37
N TYR A 157 -12.14 -1.61 -8.63
CA TYR A 157 -12.16 -0.61 -7.55
C TYR A 157 -12.20 0.83 -8.07
N GLY A 158 -11.54 1.12 -9.18
CA GLY A 158 -11.56 2.45 -9.81
C GLY A 158 -12.92 2.86 -10.39
N ASN A 159 -13.66 1.90 -10.95
CA ASN A 159 -14.95 2.13 -11.62
C ASN A 159 -16.15 2.11 -10.66
N ALA A 160 -15.96 1.57 -9.45
CA ALA A 160 -16.97 1.57 -8.40
C ALA A 160 -17.50 2.99 -8.15
N HIS A 161 -18.80 3.10 -7.85
CA HIS A 161 -19.40 4.37 -7.45
C HIS A 161 -18.74 4.89 -6.16
N VAL A 162 -18.63 3.98 -5.19
CA VAL A 162 -17.97 4.14 -3.89
C VAL A 162 -17.41 2.78 -3.46
N VAL A 163 -16.19 2.76 -2.95
CA VAL A 163 -15.61 1.61 -2.25
C VAL A 163 -15.96 1.71 -0.77
N ILE A 164 -16.39 0.61 -0.17
CA ILE A 164 -16.68 0.49 1.26
C ILE A 164 -15.46 -0.16 1.91
N GLY A 165 -14.70 0.61 2.68
CA GLY A 165 -13.56 0.12 3.44
C GLY A 165 -14.00 -0.31 4.84
N ALA A 166 -14.05 -1.62 5.10
CA ALA A 166 -14.27 -2.21 6.42
C ALA A 166 -13.00 -2.06 7.30
N THR A 167 -12.61 -0.81 7.55
CA THR A 167 -11.24 -0.45 7.92
C THR A 167 -10.83 -1.00 9.28
N HIS A 168 -11.74 -0.99 10.24
CA HIS A 168 -11.52 -1.53 11.59
C HIS A 168 -11.78 -3.04 11.70
N ALA A 169 -12.42 -3.66 10.69
CA ALA A 169 -12.86 -5.05 10.77
C ALA A 169 -11.69 -6.01 10.49
N PRO A 170 -11.27 -6.87 11.44
CA PRO A 170 -10.14 -7.77 11.24
C PRO A 170 -10.46 -8.99 10.37
N ASN A 171 -11.75 -9.28 10.12
CA ASN A 171 -12.21 -10.42 9.32
C ASN A 171 -13.65 -10.21 8.78
N ASP A 172 -14.12 -11.15 7.96
CA ASP A 172 -15.45 -11.14 7.34
C ASP A 172 -16.64 -11.25 8.33
N SER A 173 -16.38 -11.71 9.56
CA SER A 173 -17.41 -12.00 10.57
C SER A 173 -17.59 -10.85 11.57
N ALA A 174 -16.67 -9.89 11.62
CA ALA A 174 -16.70 -8.78 12.58
C ALA A 174 -17.87 -7.81 12.34
N GLY A 175 -18.16 -7.48 11.08
CA GLY A 175 -19.10 -6.43 10.69
C GLY A 175 -18.44 -5.06 10.45
N ILE A 176 -19.10 -4.22 9.64
CA ILE A 176 -18.64 -2.86 9.29
C ILE A 176 -19.14 -1.76 10.25
N TYR A 177 -20.34 -1.88 10.80
CA TYR A 177 -20.86 -0.89 11.75
C TYR A 177 -20.23 -1.02 13.13
N THR A 178 -19.88 0.13 13.71
CA THR A 178 -19.36 0.29 15.06
C THR A 178 -20.36 1.04 15.96
N ASP A 179 -20.39 0.61 17.22
CA ASP A 179 -21.07 1.26 18.33
C ASP A 179 -20.02 1.93 19.23
N ARG A 180 -20.00 3.26 19.24
CA ARG A 180 -18.92 4.12 19.75
C ARG A 180 -19.31 4.74 21.09
N LYS A 181 -19.85 3.91 22.00
CA LYS A 181 -20.38 4.34 23.29
C LYS A 181 -19.29 4.49 24.35
N ASN A 182 -18.53 5.57 24.30
CA ASN A 182 -17.73 6.03 25.43
C ASN A 182 -18.38 7.26 26.07
N LYS A 183 -19.28 7.02 27.04
CA LYS A 183 -19.96 8.06 27.82
C LYS A 183 -19.25 8.24 29.17
N VAL A 184 -18.91 9.47 29.53
CA VAL A 184 -18.41 9.81 30.87
C VAL A 184 -19.35 10.84 31.50
N ALA A 185 -19.72 10.63 32.76
CA ALA A 185 -20.49 11.63 33.50
C ALA A 185 -19.54 12.72 34.00
N TYR A 186 -19.75 13.95 33.55
CA TYR A 186 -19.05 15.12 34.10
C TYR A 186 -19.92 15.73 35.20
N LEU A 187 -19.35 15.88 36.40
CA LEU A 187 -19.94 16.75 37.42
C LEU A 187 -19.45 18.17 37.17
N GLU A 188 -20.38 19.05 36.83
CA GLU A 188 -20.13 20.48 36.83
C GLU A 188 -19.87 20.96 38.28
N ASN A 189 -19.10 22.05 38.44
CA ASN A 189 -18.78 22.66 39.75
C ASN A 189 -20.02 22.99 40.62
N ARG A 190 -21.23 23.00 40.05
CA ARG A 190 -22.51 23.23 40.74
C ARG A 190 -23.26 21.95 41.12
N GLY A 191 -22.65 20.77 40.97
CA GLY A 191 -23.24 19.48 41.32
C GLY A 191 -24.17 18.87 40.26
N LYS A 192 -24.41 19.56 39.13
CA LYS A 192 -25.20 19.03 38.02
C LYS A 192 -24.37 18.00 37.24
N ARG A 193 -24.91 16.80 37.09
CA ARG A 193 -24.34 15.77 36.19
C ARG A 193 -24.73 16.11 34.75
N VAL A 194 -23.75 16.33 33.90
CA VAL A 194 -23.94 16.50 32.45
C VAL A 194 -23.34 15.27 31.77
N PRO A 195 -24.11 14.55 30.93
CA PRO A 195 -23.53 13.49 30.11
C PRO A 195 -22.57 14.12 29.11
N ILE A 196 -21.30 13.70 29.15
CA ILE A 196 -20.31 14.10 28.15
C ILE A 196 -19.87 12.86 27.40
N LEU A 197 -19.82 12.98 26.08
CA LEU A 197 -19.18 11.97 25.24
C LEU A 197 -17.70 12.29 25.18
N VAL A 198 -16.89 11.36 25.67
CA VAL A 198 -15.43 11.48 25.64
C VAL A 198 -14.93 10.34 24.78
N ARG A 199 -14.14 10.70 23.77
CA ARG A 199 -13.41 9.75 22.94
C ARG A 199 -11.93 10.06 22.94
N GLU A 200 -11.13 9.04 22.70
CA GLU A 200 -9.71 9.17 22.47
C GLU A 200 -9.45 10.08 21.25
N LYS A 201 -8.27 10.69 21.20
CA LYS A 201 -7.89 11.50 20.03
C LYS A 201 -7.77 10.59 18.82
N ILE A 202 -8.67 10.75 17.85
CA ILE A 202 -8.62 9.99 16.61
C ILE A 202 -7.38 10.36 15.81
N ARG A 203 -6.63 9.33 15.45
CA ARG A 203 -5.47 9.40 14.55
C ARG A 203 -5.95 9.66 13.13
N HIS A 204 -5.32 10.64 12.50
CA HIS A 204 -5.64 11.07 11.15
C HIS A 204 -4.43 11.02 10.23
N ASP A 205 -3.29 10.54 10.72
CA ASP A 205 -2.01 10.61 10.03
C ASP A 205 -2.02 9.90 8.67
N VAL A 206 -2.69 8.75 8.56
CA VAL A 206 -2.91 8.02 7.29
C VAL A 206 -3.57 8.88 6.20
N TRP A 207 -4.36 9.87 6.61
CA TRP A 207 -5.17 10.73 5.74
C TRP A 207 -4.70 12.18 5.68
N GLN A 208 -3.68 12.56 6.46
CA GLN A 208 -3.14 13.92 6.51
C GLN A 208 -1.75 14.02 5.92
N ASN A 209 -0.97 12.95 6.01
CA ASN A 209 0.42 12.96 5.64
C ASN A 209 0.62 12.20 4.33
N ASP A 210 1.51 12.74 3.50
CA ASP A 210 2.00 12.11 2.28
C ASP A 210 2.88 10.89 2.59
N GLU A 211 3.67 10.98 3.66
CA GLU A 211 4.46 9.89 4.22
C GLU A 211 4.02 9.66 5.67
N PRO A 212 2.86 8.99 5.89
CA PRO A 212 2.37 8.74 7.24
C PRO A 212 3.32 7.82 8.00
N SER A 213 3.35 8.01 9.32
CA SER A 213 4.22 7.22 10.19
C SER A 213 3.93 5.72 10.02
N TRP A 214 4.97 4.90 10.11
CA TRP A 214 4.82 3.45 10.03
C TRP A 214 3.85 2.86 11.06
N GLN A 215 3.77 3.51 12.24
CA GLN A 215 2.81 3.18 13.29
C GLN A 215 1.35 3.34 12.86
N ALA A 216 1.07 4.08 11.79
CA ALA A 216 -0.26 4.25 11.23
C ALA A 216 -0.73 3.02 10.43
N TRP A 217 0.21 2.32 9.79
CA TRP A 217 -0.08 1.16 8.94
C TRP A 217 -0.17 -0.16 9.71
N ASN A 218 0.46 -0.22 10.88
CA ASN A 218 0.39 -1.37 11.78
C ASN A 218 -0.52 -1.10 12.99
N ASP A 219 -1.43 -0.15 12.85
CA ASP A 219 -2.43 0.15 13.87
C ASP A 219 -3.46 -0.99 13.89
N GLN A 220 -3.51 -1.75 14.98
CA GLN A 220 -4.44 -2.87 15.13
C GLN A 220 -5.91 -2.42 15.12
N SER A 221 -6.19 -1.13 15.30
CA SER A 221 -7.54 -0.57 15.13
C SER A 221 -7.94 -0.37 13.66
N MET A 222 -6.99 -0.48 12.71
CA MET A 222 -7.21 -0.31 11.27
C MET A 222 -6.54 -1.46 10.46
N PRO A 223 -6.88 -2.73 10.74
CA PRO A 223 -6.21 -3.89 10.14
C PRO A 223 -6.25 -3.92 8.61
N LEU A 224 -7.26 -3.29 7.99
CA LEU A 224 -7.36 -3.21 6.53
C LEU A 224 -6.12 -2.56 5.89
N PHE A 225 -5.57 -1.52 6.51
CA PHE A 225 -4.40 -0.82 5.98
C PHE A 225 -3.11 -1.64 6.02
N GLY A 226 -3.08 -2.67 6.86
CA GLY A 226 -1.99 -3.63 6.93
C GLY A 226 -1.98 -4.62 5.77
N ARG A 227 -3.01 -4.70 4.92
CA ARG A 227 -3.06 -5.64 3.78
C ARG A 227 -2.47 -5.05 2.51
N ALA A 228 -1.66 -5.83 1.80
CA ALA A 228 -1.05 -5.43 0.52
C ALA A 228 -2.10 -5.09 -0.53
N TRP A 229 -3.05 -5.99 -0.79
CA TRP A 229 -4.15 -5.78 -1.74
C TRP A 229 -4.95 -4.50 -1.46
N ALA A 230 -5.28 -4.24 -0.19
CA ALA A 230 -6.05 -3.05 0.22
C ALA A 230 -5.35 -1.71 -0.12
N PHE A 231 -4.04 -1.71 -0.36
CA PHE A 231 -3.32 -0.53 -0.82
C PHE A 231 -3.77 -0.10 -2.22
N GLN A 232 -3.79 -1.05 -3.15
CA GLN A 232 -4.29 -0.84 -4.51
C GLN A 232 -5.76 -0.45 -4.49
N GLU A 233 -6.57 -1.16 -3.71
CA GLU A 233 -8.01 -0.91 -3.56
C GLU A 233 -8.26 0.54 -3.10
N ARG A 234 -7.49 1.03 -2.11
CA ARG A 234 -7.60 2.41 -1.61
C ARG A 234 -7.16 3.43 -2.66
N LEU A 235 -5.97 3.29 -3.26
CA LEU A 235 -5.43 4.34 -4.14
C LEU A 235 -6.22 4.48 -5.43
N LEU A 236 -6.67 3.36 -6.00
CA LEU A 236 -7.38 3.34 -7.27
C LEU A 236 -8.87 3.70 -7.11
N ALA A 237 -9.45 3.51 -5.92
CA ALA A 237 -10.82 3.91 -5.66
C ALA A 237 -11.04 5.40 -5.92
N ARG A 238 -12.01 5.73 -6.78
CA ARG A 238 -12.41 7.13 -7.01
C ARG A 238 -12.96 7.80 -5.75
N ARG A 239 -13.70 7.02 -4.96
CA ARG A 239 -14.32 7.38 -3.69
C ARG A 239 -14.25 6.17 -2.77
N ILE A 240 -13.89 6.38 -1.51
CA ILE A 240 -13.87 5.33 -0.49
C ILE A 240 -14.41 5.87 0.83
N ILE A 241 -15.28 5.09 1.46
CA ILE A 241 -15.78 5.31 2.81
C ILE A 241 -15.06 4.36 3.74
N HIS A 242 -14.24 4.88 4.64
CA HIS A 242 -13.59 4.13 5.69
C HIS A 242 -14.46 4.10 6.94
N TYR A 243 -15.00 2.93 7.27
CA TYR A 243 -15.59 2.68 8.57
C TYR A 243 -14.49 2.27 9.55
N THR A 244 -13.98 3.25 10.29
CA THR A 244 -13.00 3.04 11.37
C THR A 244 -13.72 2.71 12.68
N GLN A 245 -12.95 2.38 13.73
CA GLN A 245 -13.50 2.09 15.05
C GLN A 245 -14.25 3.31 15.62
N GLU A 246 -13.74 4.52 15.38
CA GLU A 246 -14.14 5.73 16.12
C GLU A 246 -14.89 6.77 15.27
N GLU A 247 -14.70 6.78 13.95
CA GLU A 247 -15.44 7.65 13.03
C GLU A 247 -15.46 7.12 11.58
N ILE A 248 -16.39 7.63 10.76
CA ILE A 248 -16.35 7.46 9.31
C ILE A 248 -15.41 8.50 8.72
N VAL A 249 -14.54 8.05 7.83
CA VAL A 249 -13.65 8.88 7.03
C VAL A 249 -13.97 8.69 5.56
N TRP A 250 -14.05 9.80 4.83
CA TRP A 250 -14.20 9.85 3.39
C TRP A 250 -12.87 10.17 2.73
N GLU A 251 -12.52 9.47 1.67
CA GLU A 251 -11.51 9.92 0.72
C GLU A 251 -12.07 9.86 -0.70
N CYS A 252 -11.78 10.90 -1.48
CA CYS A 252 -11.85 10.81 -2.92
C CYS A 252 -10.47 11.15 -3.51
N ILE A 253 -10.38 11.16 -4.83
CA ILE A 253 -9.15 11.54 -5.53
C ILE A 253 -8.69 12.97 -5.15
N SER A 254 -9.63 13.90 -4.95
CA SER A 254 -9.30 15.32 -4.80
C SER A 254 -9.26 15.83 -3.35
N ASP A 255 -9.89 15.14 -2.40
CA ASP A 255 -9.98 15.60 -1.00
C ASP A 255 -10.39 14.47 -0.04
N SER A 256 -10.20 14.69 1.27
CA SER A 256 -10.62 13.78 2.34
C SER A 256 -11.37 14.51 3.47
N TRP A 257 -12.40 13.86 4.01
CA TRP A 257 -13.25 14.40 5.08
C TRP A 257 -13.47 13.38 6.19
N CYS A 258 -13.82 13.82 7.39
CA CYS A 258 -14.14 12.94 8.50
C CYS A 258 -15.30 13.50 9.32
N GLU A 259 -16.00 12.64 10.06
CA GLU A 259 -17.14 13.05 10.89
C GLU A 259 -16.79 14.16 11.89
N CYS A 260 -15.54 14.20 12.38
CA CYS A 260 -15.12 15.23 13.34
C CYS A 260 -14.64 16.54 12.70
N GLY A 261 -14.61 16.59 11.36
CA GLY A 261 -14.23 17.77 10.58
C GLY A 261 -12.75 18.16 10.71
N ARG A 262 -11.86 17.26 11.17
CA ARG A 262 -10.42 17.55 11.27
C ARG A 262 -9.70 17.47 9.92
N LEU A 263 -10.14 16.62 9.00
CA LEU A 263 -9.54 16.49 7.67
C LEU A 263 -10.00 17.59 6.70
N GLY A 264 -11.21 18.10 6.86
CA GLY A 264 -11.79 19.03 5.89
C GLY A 264 -11.09 20.37 5.79
N THR A 265 -10.98 20.85 4.55
CA THR A 265 -10.39 22.14 4.16
C THR A 265 -11.18 23.35 4.70
N ASP A 266 -12.43 23.16 5.12
CA ASP A 266 -13.27 24.21 5.70
C ASP A 266 -12.71 24.76 7.04
N ARG A 267 -11.86 23.99 7.76
CA ARG A 267 -11.18 24.47 8.98
C ARG A 267 -9.81 25.13 8.71
N TYR A 268 -9.18 24.83 7.58
CA TYR A 268 -7.86 25.34 7.18
C TYR A 268 -7.80 25.52 5.66
N PRO A 269 -7.98 26.75 5.13
CA PRO A 269 -7.95 27.01 3.70
C PRO A 269 -6.62 26.55 3.08
N ARG A 270 -6.68 25.81 1.97
CA ARG A 270 -5.51 25.28 1.23
C ARG A 270 -4.48 26.36 0.89
N GLU A 271 -4.93 27.61 0.69
CA GLU A 271 -4.08 28.77 0.40
C GLU A 271 -3.02 29.04 1.47
N ARG A 272 -3.25 28.66 2.74
CA ARG A 272 -2.26 28.80 3.82
C ARG A 272 -1.32 27.61 3.95
N PHE A 273 -1.71 26.43 3.45
CA PHE A 273 -0.96 25.18 3.60
C PHE A 273 -1.09 24.31 2.34
N PRO A 274 -0.35 24.61 1.25
CA PRO A 274 -0.33 23.79 0.03
C PRO A 274 0.15 22.34 0.25
N GLN A 275 0.69 22.04 1.45
CA GLN A 275 1.22 20.74 1.88
C GLN A 275 0.18 19.80 2.51
N LEU A 276 -1.12 20.15 2.51
CA LEU A 276 -2.20 19.33 3.09
C LEU A 276 -2.71 18.21 2.15
N ASN A 277 -2.02 17.94 1.03
CA ASN A 277 -2.41 16.85 0.15
C ASN A 277 -2.00 15.52 0.79
N ASN A 278 -3.00 14.70 1.11
CA ASN A 278 -2.75 13.31 1.49
C ASN A 278 -2.15 12.52 0.32
N PHE A 279 -1.54 11.39 0.63
CA PHE A 279 -0.85 10.54 -0.35
C PHE A 279 -1.73 10.17 -1.57
N LYS A 280 -3.02 9.90 -1.36
CA LYS A 280 -3.95 9.54 -2.44
C LYS A 280 -4.22 10.71 -3.40
N THR A 281 -4.33 11.93 -2.88
CA THR A 281 -4.47 13.14 -3.71
C THR A 281 -3.19 13.45 -4.47
N ARG A 282 -2.01 13.33 -3.82
CA ARG A 282 -0.71 13.47 -4.52
C ARG A 282 -0.58 12.43 -5.63
N TYR A 283 -0.90 11.16 -5.33
CA TYR A 283 -0.88 10.07 -6.30
C TYR A 283 -1.66 10.46 -7.57
N ALA A 284 -2.93 10.83 -7.43
CA ALA A 284 -3.73 11.17 -8.60
C ALA A 284 -3.26 12.42 -9.36
N GLN A 285 -2.74 13.42 -8.65
CA GLN A 285 -2.16 14.61 -9.29
C GLN A 285 -0.92 14.27 -10.12
N VAL A 286 0.01 13.47 -9.57
CA VAL A 286 1.22 13.05 -10.27
C VAL A 286 0.89 12.14 -11.45
N ILE A 287 -0.05 11.19 -11.30
CA ILE A 287 -0.49 10.33 -12.41
C ILE A 287 -1.11 11.14 -13.57
N LYS A 288 -1.73 12.28 -13.28
CA LYS A 288 -2.40 13.10 -14.30
C LYS A 288 -1.51 14.19 -14.90
N TYR A 289 -0.66 14.82 -14.09
CA TYR A 289 0.07 16.04 -14.47
C TYR A 289 1.57 15.99 -14.16
N GLY A 290 2.05 14.94 -13.49
CA GLY A 290 3.43 14.82 -13.06
C GLY A 290 4.39 14.52 -14.21
N SER A 291 5.60 15.05 -14.09
CA SER A 291 6.75 14.67 -14.93
C SER A 291 7.25 13.26 -14.60
N ASP A 292 8.17 12.73 -15.41
CA ASP A 292 8.79 11.42 -15.17
C ASP A 292 9.53 11.40 -13.82
N MET A 293 10.17 12.51 -13.44
CA MET A 293 10.79 12.68 -12.12
C MET A 293 9.76 12.62 -10.98
N ASP A 294 8.58 13.24 -11.17
CA ASP A 294 7.50 13.21 -10.17
C ASP A 294 6.94 11.79 -10.03
N ARG A 295 6.76 11.09 -11.16
CA ARG A 295 6.30 9.68 -11.21
C ARG A 295 7.30 8.75 -10.55
N PHE A 296 8.59 8.94 -10.81
CA PHE A 296 9.65 8.20 -10.16
C PHE A 296 9.65 8.44 -8.64
N GLY A 297 9.58 9.70 -8.21
CA GLY A 297 9.47 10.05 -6.80
C GLY A 297 8.21 9.49 -6.13
N LEU A 298 7.08 9.46 -6.85
CA LEU A 298 5.84 8.81 -6.40
C LEU A 298 6.03 7.30 -6.27
N TRP A 299 6.68 6.65 -7.24
CA TRP A 299 6.93 5.21 -7.22
C TRP A 299 7.75 4.78 -6.01
N LEU A 300 8.79 5.55 -5.66
CA LEU A 300 9.57 5.29 -4.44
C LEU A 300 8.70 5.42 -3.18
N SER A 301 7.85 6.45 -3.09
CA SER A 301 6.87 6.57 -1.99
C SER A 301 5.84 5.43 -1.97
N VAL A 302 5.42 4.94 -3.14
CA VAL A 302 4.56 3.76 -3.30
C VAL A 302 5.25 2.52 -2.74
N ILE A 303 6.52 2.28 -3.08
CA ILE A 303 7.30 1.14 -2.56
C ILE A 303 7.46 1.23 -1.04
N ASP A 304 7.91 2.38 -0.52
CA ASP A 304 8.16 2.60 0.92
C ASP A 304 6.89 2.28 1.74
N GLN A 305 5.73 2.69 1.24
CA GLN A 305 4.46 2.35 1.88
C GLN A 305 4.08 0.89 1.62
N TYR A 306 4.02 0.44 0.37
CA TYR A 306 3.50 -0.88 0.01
C TYR A 306 4.25 -2.02 0.68
N GLN A 307 5.58 -1.91 0.75
CA GLN A 307 6.43 -2.96 1.28
C GLN A 307 6.21 -3.21 2.78
N ALA A 308 5.54 -2.28 3.46
CA ALA A 308 5.10 -2.42 4.84
C ALA A 308 4.05 -3.49 5.10
N ARG A 309 3.30 -3.84 4.06
CA ARG A 309 2.01 -4.49 4.25
C ARG A 309 2.16 -6.00 4.30
N GLY A 310 1.30 -6.65 5.07
CA GLY A 310 1.16 -8.09 5.11
C GLY A 310 0.54 -8.63 3.82
N ILE A 311 1.07 -9.75 3.36
CA ILE A 311 0.51 -10.52 2.26
C ILE A 311 0.55 -12.00 2.63
N THR A 312 -0.52 -12.74 2.34
CA THR A 312 -0.62 -14.16 2.72
C THR A 312 0.31 -15.03 1.86
N HIS A 313 0.35 -14.76 0.55
CA HIS A 313 1.21 -15.46 -0.40
C HIS A 313 2.24 -14.47 -0.97
N PRO A 314 3.55 -14.68 -0.74
CA PRO A 314 4.58 -13.79 -1.27
C PRO A 314 4.55 -13.59 -2.79
N LYS A 315 4.03 -14.57 -3.55
CA LYS A 315 3.87 -14.48 -5.01
C LYS A 315 2.86 -13.42 -5.45
N ASP A 316 1.91 -13.07 -4.59
CA ASP A 316 0.88 -12.07 -4.87
C ASP A 316 1.43 -10.63 -4.73
N ARG A 317 2.70 -10.47 -4.32
CA ARG A 317 3.29 -9.16 -4.00
C ARG A 317 3.36 -8.23 -5.21
N LEU A 318 3.66 -8.77 -6.39
CA LEU A 318 3.67 -8.00 -7.62
C LEU A 318 2.27 -7.83 -8.23
N PRO A 319 1.44 -8.89 -8.34
CA PRO A 319 0.05 -8.75 -8.75
C PRO A 319 -0.75 -7.71 -7.96
N ALA A 320 -0.54 -7.61 -6.64
CA ALA A 320 -1.22 -6.63 -5.79
C ALA A 320 -0.75 -5.17 -5.94
N LEU A 321 0.25 -4.93 -6.80
CA LEU A 321 0.76 -3.59 -7.14
C LEU A 321 0.61 -3.27 -8.64
N GLU A 322 0.17 -4.23 -9.44
CA GLU A 322 0.17 -4.19 -10.91
C GLU A 322 -0.54 -2.95 -11.47
N ALA A 323 -1.79 -2.70 -11.08
CA ALA A 323 -2.56 -1.60 -11.65
C ALA A 323 -2.02 -0.23 -11.20
N ILE A 324 -1.30 -0.16 -10.08
CA ILE A 324 -0.55 1.04 -9.69
C ILE A 324 0.68 1.19 -10.60
N ALA A 325 1.44 0.12 -10.82
CA ALA A 325 2.61 0.14 -11.70
C ALA A 325 2.23 0.57 -13.12
N GLU A 326 1.15 0.02 -13.67
CA GLU A 326 0.60 0.39 -14.97
C GLU A 326 0.24 1.89 -15.06
N GLN A 327 -0.44 2.44 -14.05
CA GLN A 327 -0.77 3.88 -14.05
C GLN A 327 0.45 4.78 -13.95
N VAL A 328 1.45 4.37 -13.18
CA VAL A 328 2.72 5.09 -13.03
C VAL A 328 3.48 5.10 -14.35
N ASN A 329 3.51 3.97 -15.06
CA ASN A 329 4.10 3.82 -16.40
C ASN A 329 3.17 4.23 -17.56
N ARG A 330 2.11 5.01 -17.30
CA ARG A 330 1.26 5.53 -18.37
C ARG A 330 2.13 6.29 -19.38
N ASP A 331 1.82 6.08 -20.66
CA ASP A 331 2.55 6.66 -21.81
C ASP A 331 4.01 6.17 -21.92
N ASP A 332 4.34 5.04 -21.28
CA ASP A 332 5.67 4.38 -21.30
C ASP A 332 6.80 5.24 -20.73
N LEU A 333 6.48 6.19 -19.84
CA LEU A 333 7.41 7.17 -19.28
C LEU A 333 8.45 6.60 -18.31
N MET A 334 8.21 5.39 -17.78
CA MET A 334 9.12 4.74 -16.84
C MET A 334 9.97 3.65 -17.51
N GLY A 335 9.59 3.24 -18.72
CA GLY A 335 10.24 2.17 -19.47
C GLY A 335 9.96 0.76 -18.92
N LEU A 336 10.86 -0.16 -19.20
CA LEU A 336 10.69 -1.58 -18.87
C LEU A 336 10.58 -1.81 -17.35
N TYR A 337 9.66 -2.69 -16.94
CA TYR A 337 9.49 -3.09 -15.54
C TYR A 337 10.11 -4.47 -15.27
N VAL A 338 11.00 -4.55 -14.28
CA VAL A 338 11.65 -5.81 -13.88
C VAL A 338 11.73 -5.89 -12.37
N ALA A 339 11.22 -6.98 -11.80
CA ALA A 339 11.33 -7.29 -10.36
C ALA A 339 10.97 -6.11 -9.43
N GLY A 340 9.88 -5.39 -9.73
CA GLY A 340 9.45 -4.26 -8.89
C GLY A 340 10.12 -2.92 -9.20
N MET A 341 10.92 -2.84 -10.26
CA MET A 341 11.77 -1.68 -10.56
C MET A 341 11.67 -1.26 -12.03
N TRP A 342 11.81 0.03 -12.29
CA TRP A 342 11.78 0.62 -13.63
C TRP A 342 13.20 0.70 -14.19
N VAL A 343 13.44 0.15 -15.37
CA VAL A 343 14.79 0.02 -15.96
C VAL A 343 15.45 1.38 -16.18
N ASP A 344 14.71 2.36 -16.69
CA ASP A 344 15.24 3.70 -16.97
C ASP A 344 15.64 4.45 -15.69
N TRP A 345 15.08 4.03 -14.55
CA TRP A 345 15.32 4.59 -13.22
C TRP A 345 16.01 3.61 -12.27
N LEU A 346 16.46 2.46 -12.79
CA LEU A 346 16.83 1.30 -11.99
C LEU A 346 18.02 1.60 -11.11
N VAL A 347 19.05 2.21 -11.70
CA VAL A 347 20.29 2.53 -11.00
C VAL A 347 19.98 3.39 -9.78
N GLY A 348 19.23 4.50 -9.95
CA GLY A 348 18.82 5.36 -8.84
C GLY A 348 17.97 4.67 -7.77
N SER A 349 17.32 3.55 -8.12
CA SER A 349 16.47 2.77 -7.24
C SER A 349 17.21 1.68 -6.46
N LEU A 350 18.49 1.42 -6.76
CA LEU A 350 19.30 0.41 -6.06
C LEU A 350 19.66 0.80 -4.62
N LEU A 351 19.50 2.08 -4.27
CA LEU A 351 19.82 2.57 -2.93
C LEU A 351 18.62 2.41 -2.01
N TRP A 352 18.53 1.26 -1.34
CA TRP A 352 17.53 1.01 -0.31
C TRP A 352 18.15 0.22 0.85
N ARG A 353 17.50 0.27 2.02
CA ARG A 353 17.90 -0.47 3.22
C ARG A 353 16.71 -0.93 4.03
N ALA A 354 16.93 -1.88 4.94
CA ALA A 354 15.93 -2.20 5.96
C ALA A 354 15.67 -0.98 6.86
N ASP A 355 14.39 -0.68 7.11
CA ASP A 355 14.00 0.39 8.03
C ASP A 355 13.55 -0.15 9.40
N ALA A 356 14.55 -0.66 10.13
CA ALA A 356 14.36 -1.23 11.46
C ALA A 356 13.93 -0.24 12.55
N ASN A 357 14.18 1.06 12.35
CA ASN A 357 13.95 2.09 13.38
C ASN A 357 12.52 2.61 13.36
N SER A 358 11.87 2.65 12.20
CA SER A 358 10.44 2.94 12.08
C SER A 358 9.57 1.75 12.53
N SER A 359 10.11 0.54 12.47
CA SER A 359 9.48 -0.70 12.92
C SER A 359 9.59 -0.92 14.44
N LYS A 360 9.06 -0.02 15.28
CA LYS A 360 8.99 -0.27 16.74
C LYS A 360 8.07 -1.45 17.13
N VAL A 361 7.32 -2.01 16.17
CA VAL A 361 6.27 -3.03 16.39
C VAL A 361 6.43 -4.27 15.49
N ALA A 362 7.39 -4.28 14.54
CA ALA A 362 7.74 -5.55 13.91
C ALA A 362 8.33 -6.45 15.00
N LYS A 363 7.75 -7.63 15.21
CA LYS A 363 8.23 -8.62 16.18
C LYS A 363 9.76 -8.69 16.06
N LYS A 364 10.46 -8.39 17.16
CA LYS A 364 11.90 -8.06 17.18
C LYS A 364 12.82 -9.07 16.50
N ASP A 365 12.35 -10.26 16.16
CA ASP A 365 13.20 -11.37 15.72
C ASP A 365 12.85 -11.97 14.33
N GLU A 366 11.83 -11.47 13.59
CA GLU A 366 11.37 -12.13 12.34
C GLU A 366 11.18 -11.24 11.09
N SER A 367 11.17 -9.91 11.20
CA SER A 367 11.08 -9.02 10.02
C SER A 367 12.41 -8.86 9.28
N HIS A 368 12.40 -8.28 8.07
CA HIS A 368 13.58 -7.93 7.28
C HIS A 368 14.53 -9.10 7.01
N LYS A 369 13.96 -10.31 6.90
CA LYS A 369 14.67 -11.51 6.45
C LYS A 369 14.43 -11.70 4.96
N ARG A 370 15.43 -12.28 4.31
CA ARG A 370 15.32 -12.78 2.95
C ARG A 370 14.56 -14.12 2.97
N PRO A 371 13.48 -14.29 2.19
CA PRO A 371 12.79 -15.57 2.10
C PRO A 371 13.74 -16.69 1.68
N ASN A 372 13.49 -17.91 2.16
CA ASN A 372 14.21 -19.12 1.75
C ASN A 372 13.20 -20.20 1.29
N PRO A 373 13.15 -20.55 -0.01
CA PRO A 373 14.02 -20.05 -1.10
C PRO A 373 13.76 -18.57 -1.42
N SER A 374 14.80 -17.89 -1.93
CA SER A 374 14.67 -16.50 -2.34
C SER A 374 13.71 -16.39 -3.52
N SER A 375 12.74 -15.47 -3.42
CA SER A 375 11.74 -15.19 -4.45
C SER A 375 12.10 -13.99 -5.33
N ALA A 376 13.24 -13.34 -5.07
CA ALA A 376 13.60 -12.09 -5.72
C ALA A 376 15.12 -11.83 -5.73
N PRO A 377 15.67 -11.15 -6.76
CA PRO A 377 17.09 -10.90 -6.83
C PRO A 377 17.48 -9.90 -5.75
N THR A 378 18.71 -10.00 -5.24
CA THR A 378 19.08 -9.23 -4.04
C THR A 378 19.15 -7.72 -4.25
N TRP A 379 19.25 -7.27 -5.50
CA TRP A 379 19.19 -5.85 -5.86
C TRP A 379 17.76 -5.27 -5.82
N SER A 380 16.73 -6.11 -5.86
CA SER A 380 15.33 -5.69 -5.76
C SER A 380 14.89 -5.57 -4.31
N TRP A 381 14.09 -4.54 -4.01
CA TRP A 381 13.44 -4.35 -2.71
C TRP A 381 12.48 -5.49 -2.33
N LEU A 382 12.02 -6.29 -3.31
CA LEU A 382 11.20 -7.48 -3.07
C LEU A 382 11.96 -8.61 -2.38
N SER A 383 13.29 -8.51 -2.32
CA SER A 383 14.17 -9.56 -1.83
C SER A 383 14.19 -9.68 -0.30
N VAL A 384 13.56 -8.77 0.42
CA VAL A 384 13.50 -8.75 1.89
C VAL A 384 12.07 -8.44 2.32
N GLU A 385 11.55 -9.14 3.32
CA GLU A 385 10.20 -8.88 3.84
C GLU A 385 10.18 -7.74 4.85
N GLY A 386 9.23 -6.82 4.73
CA GLY A 386 9.01 -5.75 5.71
C GLY A 386 9.61 -4.39 5.32
N PRO A 387 9.49 -3.38 6.18
CA PRO A 387 9.81 -1.99 5.88
C PRO A 387 11.15 -1.75 5.18
N ILE A 388 11.13 -0.92 4.15
CA ILE A 388 12.38 -0.39 3.60
C ILE A 388 12.34 1.13 3.58
N SER A 389 13.53 1.71 3.43
CA SER A 389 13.73 3.12 3.15
C SER A 389 14.50 3.25 1.85
N THR A 390 13.89 3.89 0.86
CA THR A 390 14.54 4.25 -0.41
C THR A 390 15.36 5.55 -0.29
N TRP A 391 16.52 5.58 -0.95
CA TRP A 391 17.51 6.65 -0.94
C TRP A 391 17.83 7.07 -2.37
N GLY A 392 18.58 8.17 -2.53
CA GLY A 392 19.13 8.55 -3.84
C GLY A 392 18.18 9.30 -4.77
N ARG A 393 17.06 9.83 -4.26
CA ARG A 393 16.16 10.73 -5.00
C ARG A 393 17.01 11.85 -5.64
N ASN A 394 17.07 11.89 -6.97
CA ASN A 394 17.72 12.93 -7.78
C ASN A 394 19.26 12.89 -7.91
N SER A 395 19.94 11.81 -7.56
CA SER A 395 21.41 11.75 -7.72
C SER A 395 21.82 11.16 -9.07
N GLN A 396 22.62 11.89 -9.86
CA GLN A 396 23.29 11.35 -11.04
C GLN A 396 24.22 10.20 -10.61
N SER A 397 24.03 9.02 -11.20
CA SER A 397 24.80 7.83 -10.85
C SER A 397 26.09 7.73 -11.67
N ASP A 398 27.15 7.27 -11.01
CA ASP A 398 28.43 6.85 -11.58
C ASP A 398 28.40 5.38 -12.06
N ILE A 399 27.31 4.66 -11.80
CA ILE A 399 27.11 3.30 -12.29
C ILE A 399 26.45 3.35 -13.67
N LYS A 400 27.00 2.56 -14.60
CA LYS A 400 26.37 2.30 -15.90
C LYS A 400 25.70 0.93 -15.89
N LEU A 401 24.41 0.90 -16.22
CA LEU A 401 23.72 -0.34 -16.55
C LEU A 401 24.19 -0.82 -17.95
N VAL A 402 24.76 -2.02 -18.02
CA VAL A 402 25.31 -2.60 -19.26
C VAL A 402 24.29 -3.54 -19.91
N ASN A 403 23.67 -4.41 -19.12
CA ASN A 403 22.71 -5.39 -19.60
C ASN A 403 21.71 -5.80 -18.49
N ILE A 404 20.54 -6.28 -18.89
CA ILE A 404 19.55 -6.92 -18.02
C ILE A 404 19.14 -8.25 -18.64
N GLU A 405 19.23 -9.32 -17.87
CA GLU A 405 18.75 -10.64 -18.26
C GLU A 405 17.62 -11.07 -17.32
N TYR A 406 16.42 -11.31 -17.83
CA TYR A 406 15.29 -11.71 -17.00
C TYR A 406 14.35 -12.66 -17.74
N THR A 407 13.56 -13.42 -16.97
CA THR A 407 12.49 -14.28 -17.49
C THR A 407 11.25 -14.11 -16.64
N LEU A 408 10.11 -13.84 -17.27
CA LEU A 408 8.83 -13.73 -16.59
C LEU A 408 8.29 -15.12 -16.21
N ALA A 409 7.48 -15.19 -15.16
CA ALA A 409 6.79 -16.42 -14.76
C ALA A 409 5.50 -16.67 -15.56
N GLY A 410 5.00 -15.64 -16.24
CA GLY A 410 3.83 -15.68 -17.14
C GLY A 410 3.87 -14.49 -18.10
N ASP A 411 2.75 -14.19 -18.74
CA ASP A 411 2.68 -13.16 -19.79
C ASP A 411 2.53 -11.72 -19.23
N ASN A 412 2.20 -11.60 -17.95
CA ASN A 412 2.04 -10.31 -17.28
C ASN A 412 3.39 -9.64 -17.00
N ILE A 413 3.65 -8.53 -17.68
CA ILE A 413 4.90 -7.75 -17.58
C ILE A 413 5.11 -7.08 -16.21
N TYR A 414 4.05 -6.87 -15.43
CA TYR A 414 4.11 -6.37 -14.06
C TYR A 414 4.08 -7.48 -13.01
N GLY A 415 3.93 -8.73 -13.46
CA GLY A 415 3.76 -9.91 -12.63
C GLY A 415 5.06 -10.55 -12.16
N PRO A 416 4.97 -11.77 -11.59
CA PRO A 416 6.12 -12.50 -11.08
C PRO A 416 7.12 -12.88 -12.19
N TYR A 417 8.37 -13.09 -11.80
CA TYR A 417 9.48 -13.51 -12.66
C TYR A 417 10.14 -14.77 -12.09
N ASN A 418 10.89 -15.47 -12.94
CA ASN A 418 11.67 -16.65 -12.57
C ASN A 418 13.13 -16.29 -12.30
N THR A 419 13.73 -15.43 -13.13
CA THR A 419 15.11 -14.95 -12.98
C THR A 419 15.20 -13.48 -13.37
N ALA A 420 16.12 -12.73 -12.73
CA ALA A 420 16.46 -11.38 -13.11
C ALA A 420 17.89 -11.04 -12.65
N LYS A 421 18.76 -10.62 -13.58
CA LYS A 421 20.18 -10.30 -13.34
C LYS A 421 20.53 -8.96 -13.97
N LEU A 422 21.41 -8.22 -13.32
CA LEU A 422 21.92 -6.93 -13.81
C LEU A 422 23.41 -7.01 -14.06
N GLU A 423 23.85 -6.62 -15.26
CA GLU A 423 25.26 -6.33 -15.52
C GLU A 423 25.51 -4.83 -15.34
N LEU A 424 26.38 -4.47 -14.40
CA LEU A 424 26.72 -3.10 -14.05
C LEU A 424 28.20 -2.82 -14.29
N GLU A 425 28.53 -1.59 -14.67
CA GLU A 425 29.90 -1.09 -14.77
C GLU A 425 30.09 0.12 -13.86
N GLY A 426 31.04 0.04 -12.92
CA GLY A 426 31.28 1.12 -11.95
C GLY A 426 32.61 0.97 -11.19
N GLN A 427 32.99 2.01 -10.44
CA GLN A 427 34.19 1.96 -9.60
C GLN A 427 33.91 1.11 -8.35
N MET A 428 34.72 0.08 -8.14
CA MET A 428 34.49 -0.89 -7.06
C MET A 428 35.76 -1.12 -6.24
N ILE A 429 35.63 -1.10 -4.92
CA ILE A 429 36.74 -1.32 -3.99
C ILE A 429 36.38 -2.39 -2.96
N GLY A 430 37.36 -3.20 -2.55
CA GLY A 430 37.19 -4.15 -1.44
C GLY A 430 37.05 -3.43 -0.11
N VAL A 431 36.16 -3.93 0.75
CA VAL A 431 35.90 -3.40 2.09
C VAL A 431 35.74 -4.53 3.10
N MET A 432 35.87 -4.22 4.37
CA MET A 432 35.54 -5.13 5.48
C MET A 432 34.37 -4.57 6.28
N ILE A 433 33.50 -5.45 6.77
CA ILE A 433 32.38 -5.09 7.65
C ILE A 433 32.72 -5.47 9.09
N HIS A 434 32.62 -4.51 10.00
CA HIS A 434 32.85 -4.72 11.43
C HIS A 434 31.57 -4.43 12.23
N ALA A 435 31.28 -5.28 13.20
CA ALA A 435 30.24 -5.05 14.19
C ALA A 435 30.81 -4.38 15.45
N MET A 436 30.27 -3.22 15.84
CA MET A 436 30.64 -2.51 17.06
C MET A 436 29.37 -1.99 17.75
N ALA A 437 29.17 -2.36 19.02
CA ALA A 437 28.05 -1.89 19.85
C ALA A 437 26.68 -1.95 19.14
N SER A 438 26.34 -3.10 18.55
CA SER A 438 25.08 -3.35 17.81
C SER A 438 24.91 -2.55 16.52
N GLN A 439 25.95 -1.87 16.03
CA GLN A 439 25.98 -1.23 14.72
C GLN A 439 27.03 -1.88 13.83
N LEU A 440 26.83 -1.76 12.51
CA LEU A 440 27.76 -2.24 11.51
C LEU A 440 28.46 -1.07 10.83
N TYR A 441 29.74 -1.27 10.50
CA TYR A 441 30.58 -0.28 9.86
C TYR A 441 31.37 -0.93 8.72
N ILE A 442 31.61 -0.16 7.65
CA ILE A 442 32.57 -0.54 6.61
C ILE A 442 33.89 0.20 6.79
N VAL A 443 35.00 -0.48 6.50
CA VAL A 443 36.36 0.07 6.47
C VAL A 443 37.12 -0.42 5.24
N ARG A 444 38.02 0.41 4.70
CA ARG A 444 38.86 0.06 3.53
C ARG A 444 39.96 -0.95 3.87
N SER A 445 40.53 -0.86 5.06
CA SER A 445 41.53 -1.78 5.60
C SER A 445 41.50 -1.74 7.13
N CYS A 446 42.03 -2.77 7.81
CA CYS A 446 42.08 -2.82 9.28
C CYS A 446 42.89 -1.67 9.90
N GLN A 447 43.72 -1.01 9.09
CA GLN A 447 44.60 0.10 9.48
C GLN A 447 44.01 1.47 9.10
N SER A 448 42.90 1.50 8.36
CA SER A 448 42.25 2.74 7.95
C SER A 448 41.53 3.39 9.13
N PRO A 449 41.81 4.68 9.46
CA PRO A 449 41.07 5.39 10.49
C PRO A 449 39.64 5.76 10.03
N GLU A 450 39.40 5.78 8.71
CA GLU A 450 38.09 6.09 8.16
C GLU A 450 37.16 4.88 8.22
N LYS A 451 36.05 5.05 8.94
CA LYS A 451 34.93 4.12 9.01
C LYS A 451 33.66 4.83 8.58
N ALA A 452 32.78 4.10 7.90
CA ALA A 452 31.46 4.58 7.51
C ALA A 452 30.38 3.65 8.08
N HIS A 453 29.22 4.20 8.41
CA HIS A 453 28.09 3.39 8.86
C HIS A 453 27.61 2.49 7.72
N PHE A 454 27.50 1.20 8.00
CA PHE A 454 26.89 0.23 7.11
C PHE A 454 25.39 0.14 7.41
N LEU A 455 24.59 0.27 6.37
CA LEU A 455 23.14 0.22 6.43
C LEU A 455 22.66 -1.05 5.70
N PRO A 456 22.49 -2.17 6.42
CA PRO A 456 22.15 -3.45 5.80
C PRO A 456 20.75 -3.44 5.17
N ASP A 457 20.57 -4.28 4.15
CA ASP A 457 19.27 -4.53 3.53
C ASP A 457 18.38 -5.49 4.35
N THR A 458 18.98 -6.20 5.30
CA THR A 458 18.34 -7.17 6.21
C THR A 458 18.54 -6.77 7.67
N ASN A 459 17.61 -7.18 8.55
CA ASN A 459 17.72 -6.93 9.99
C ASN A 459 17.09 -8.06 10.84
N PRO A 460 17.86 -8.86 11.61
CA PRO A 460 19.32 -8.76 11.75
C PRO A 460 20.03 -9.04 10.42
N PHE A 461 21.25 -8.54 10.29
CA PHE A 461 22.05 -8.73 9.08
C PHE A 461 22.24 -10.23 8.78
N GLU A 462 21.97 -10.64 7.54
CA GLU A 462 21.89 -12.07 7.19
C GLU A 462 23.20 -12.84 7.36
N ILE A 463 24.34 -12.14 7.31
CA ILE A 463 25.67 -12.74 7.48
C ILE A 463 26.05 -12.75 8.95
N ASN A 464 26.36 -13.94 9.46
CA ASN A 464 26.78 -14.14 10.85
C ASN A 464 28.02 -13.26 11.17
N PRO A 465 28.03 -12.52 12.29
CA PRO A 465 29.16 -11.70 12.71
C PRO A 465 30.52 -12.42 12.69
N ASN A 466 30.55 -13.71 13.02
CA ASN A 466 31.78 -14.51 13.03
C ASN A 466 32.32 -14.80 11.62
N LYS A 467 31.47 -14.73 10.60
CA LYS A 467 31.84 -14.96 9.19
C LYS A 467 32.20 -13.68 8.45
N LEU A 468 32.01 -12.50 9.05
CA LEU A 468 32.28 -11.21 8.39
C LEU A 468 33.75 -11.08 7.96
N ILE A 469 34.67 -11.61 8.75
CA ILE A 469 36.12 -11.56 8.47
C ILE A 469 36.51 -12.48 7.30
N GLU A 470 35.77 -13.58 7.11
CA GLU A 470 36.01 -14.58 6.06
C GLU A 470 35.26 -14.24 4.76
N THR A 471 34.36 -13.27 4.79
CA THR A 471 33.51 -12.91 3.67
C THR A 471 34.10 -11.73 2.91
N GLU A 472 34.21 -11.86 1.58
CA GLU A 472 34.59 -10.73 0.74
C GLU A 472 33.42 -9.76 0.55
N PHE A 473 33.69 -8.48 0.81
CA PHE A 473 32.76 -7.40 0.56
C PHE A 473 33.36 -6.35 -0.35
N TYR A 474 32.49 -5.71 -1.12
CA TYR A 474 32.86 -4.66 -2.05
C TYR A 474 31.92 -3.48 -1.92
N ALA A 475 32.47 -2.27 -1.96
CA ALA A 475 31.71 -1.05 -2.11
C ALA A 475 31.76 -0.62 -3.59
N LEU A 476 30.59 -0.56 -4.23
CA LEU A 476 30.40 -0.04 -5.56
C LEU A 476 29.95 1.42 -5.45
N LYS A 477 30.75 2.34 -5.98
CA LYS A 477 30.45 3.77 -5.99
C LYS A 477 29.18 4.02 -6.79
N HIS A 478 28.17 4.59 -6.16
CA HIS A 478 26.87 4.84 -6.77
C HIS A 478 26.72 6.30 -7.19
N SER A 479 26.53 7.22 -6.25
CA SER A 479 26.21 8.61 -6.58
C SER A 479 26.66 9.56 -5.49
N ARG A 480 26.71 10.86 -5.80
CA ARG A 480 27.06 11.88 -4.81
C ARG A 480 25.84 12.20 -3.93
N SER A 481 26.02 12.19 -2.61
CA SER A 481 24.99 12.59 -1.67
C SER A 481 24.96 14.12 -1.46
N PRO A 482 23.84 14.70 -1.01
CA PRO A 482 23.75 16.13 -0.73
C PRO A 482 24.76 16.60 0.33
N SER A 483 25.14 15.71 1.25
CA SER A 483 26.13 15.94 2.31
C SER A 483 27.58 15.87 1.82
N VAL A 484 27.80 15.84 0.51
CA VAL A 484 29.14 15.81 -0.12
C VAL A 484 29.89 14.50 0.19
N LEU A 485 29.17 13.38 0.35
CA LEU A 485 29.70 12.02 0.46
C LEU A 485 29.40 11.22 -0.82
N TRP A 486 29.98 10.03 -0.93
CA TRP A 486 29.60 9.04 -1.94
C TRP A 486 28.62 8.04 -1.34
N ASN A 487 27.44 7.91 -1.94
CA ASN A 487 26.57 6.75 -1.74
C ASN A 487 27.21 5.54 -2.41
N CYS A 488 27.14 4.40 -1.75
CA CYS A 488 27.70 3.14 -2.24
C CYS A 488 26.69 2.01 -2.06
N LEU A 489 26.66 1.10 -3.05
CA LEU A 489 26.04 -0.21 -2.91
C LEU A 489 27.07 -1.17 -2.33
N ILE A 490 26.69 -1.93 -1.30
CA ILE A 490 27.55 -2.92 -0.67
C ILE A 490 27.18 -4.30 -1.16
N LEU A 491 28.20 -5.02 -1.64
CA LEU A 491 28.07 -6.29 -2.34
C LEU A 491 28.87 -7.37 -1.64
N THR A 492 28.41 -8.61 -1.75
CA THR A 492 29.19 -9.80 -1.42
C THR A 492 29.17 -10.80 -2.58
N VAL A 493 30.13 -11.72 -2.63
CA VAL A 493 30.25 -12.72 -3.70
C VAL A 493 29.25 -13.86 -3.49
N SER A 494 28.58 -14.29 -4.55
CA SER A 494 27.70 -15.45 -4.52
C SER A 494 28.50 -16.76 -4.36
N ALA A 495 27.85 -17.84 -3.94
CA ALA A 495 28.51 -19.14 -3.70
C ALA A 495 29.26 -19.73 -4.93
N GLY A 496 29.02 -19.20 -6.14
CA GLY A 496 29.69 -19.60 -7.38
C GLY A 496 30.88 -18.70 -7.79
N GLY A 497 31.21 -17.65 -7.04
CA GLY A 497 32.40 -16.82 -7.26
C GLY A 497 32.37 -15.84 -8.44
N LYS A 498 31.32 -15.87 -9.27
CA LYS A 498 31.22 -15.06 -10.51
C LYS A 498 30.17 -13.95 -10.46
N GLU A 499 29.24 -14.03 -9.52
CA GLU A 499 28.11 -13.11 -9.39
C GLU A 499 28.13 -12.47 -8.00
N PHE A 500 27.49 -11.32 -7.89
CA PHE A 500 27.42 -10.54 -6.66
C PHE A 500 25.99 -10.51 -6.13
N ARG A 501 25.87 -10.38 -4.81
CA ARG A 501 24.62 -10.11 -4.11
C ARG A 501 24.69 -8.74 -3.45
N SER A 502 23.65 -7.95 -3.59
CA SER A 502 23.46 -6.74 -2.77
C SER A 502 23.15 -7.13 -1.34
N VAL A 503 23.74 -6.42 -0.38
CA VAL A 503 23.57 -6.66 1.06
C VAL A 503 23.30 -5.38 1.86
N GLY A 504 23.25 -4.23 1.19
CA GLY A 504 22.95 -2.94 1.83
C GLY A 504 23.67 -1.77 1.17
N ILE A 505 23.69 -0.64 1.86
CA ILE A 505 24.27 0.62 1.38
C ILE A 505 25.17 1.27 2.44
N ALA A 506 25.98 2.25 2.02
CA ALA A 506 26.75 3.10 2.91
C ALA A 506 27.02 4.47 2.28
N GLU A 507 27.31 5.47 3.11
CA GLU A 507 27.85 6.76 2.68
C GLU A 507 29.30 6.89 3.11
N VAL A 508 30.20 7.18 2.17
CA VAL A 508 31.66 7.21 2.40
C VAL A 508 32.30 8.52 1.97
N GLY A 509 33.50 8.80 2.47
CA GLY A 509 34.26 10.01 2.13
C GLY A 509 34.67 10.06 0.65
N LEU A 510 34.86 11.28 0.13
CA LEU A 510 35.13 11.50 -1.30
C LEU A 510 36.39 10.80 -1.81
N GLY A 511 37.40 10.62 -0.95
CA GLY A 511 38.69 10.01 -1.31
C GLY A 511 38.69 8.47 -1.41
N TRP A 512 37.58 7.80 -1.08
CA TRP A 512 37.51 6.33 -1.08
C TRP A 512 37.75 5.73 -2.46
N PHE A 513 37.32 6.43 -3.51
CA PHE A 513 37.39 5.95 -4.89
C PHE A 513 38.45 6.66 -5.74
N SER A 514 39.37 7.40 -5.10
CA SER A 514 40.56 7.93 -5.79
C SER A 514 41.39 6.77 -6.35
N ASP A 515 41.71 6.85 -7.64
CA ASP A 515 42.51 5.85 -8.37
C ASP A 515 41.90 4.43 -8.44
N VAL A 516 40.59 4.30 -8.24
CA VAL A 516 39.88 3.02 -8.37
C VAL A 516 39.41 2.80 -9.80
N SER A 517 39.83 1.70 -10.42
CA SER A 517 39.39 1.30 -11.77
C SER A 517 37.91 0.91 -11.80
N ARG A 518 37.24 1.16 -12.93
CA ARG A 518 35.92 0.59 -13.20
C ARG A 518 36.00 -0.92 -13.44
N LYS A 519 34.98 -1.64 -12.97
CA LYS A 519 34.81 -3.09 -13.18
C LYS A 519 33.40 -3.36 -13.67
N ARG A 520 33.26 -4.40 -14.49
CA ARG A 520 31.96 -5.00 -14.82
C ARG A 520 31.65 -6.13 -13.86
N ILE A 521 30.42 -6.15 -13.38
CA ILE A 521 29.94 -7.14 -12.43
C ILE A 521 28.51 -7.54 -12.78
N THR A 522 28.13 -8.76 -12.43
CA THR A 522 26.76 -9.24 -12.51
C THR A 522 26.19 -9.34 -11.10
N ILE A 523 25.06 -8.68 -10.84
CA ILE A 523 24.33 -8.78 -9.57
C ILE A 523 23.06 -9.62 -9.77
N VAL A 524 22.80 -10.52 -8.82
CA VAL A 524 21.70 -11.49 -8.84
C VAL A 524 20.79 -11.43 -7.63
#